data_AF-A0A2D0A6P5-F1
#
_entry.id   AF-A0A2D0A6P5-F1
#
_cell.length_a   1.000
_cell.length_b   1.000
_cell.length_c   1.000
_cell.angle_alpha   90.00
_cell.angle_beta   90.00
_cell.angle_gamma   90.00
#
_symmetry.space_group_name_H-M   'P 1'
#
loop_
_entity.id
_entity.type
_entity.pdbx_description
1 polymer ?
#
loop_
_entity_poly.entity_id
_entity_poly.type
_entity_poly.pdbx_seq_one_letter_code
_entity_poly.pdbx_strand_id
1 'polypeptide(L)'
;MKGVFSLLMIIFSCALFGQEIIILPDALTGQSYTYSKVILSPNQRVDGVIYVNKNGITYKRIYDGKINIKWFGAKGDGITDDSKAIQKAFEIGESIFFPAGNYRFAANVNKRFEIEGDAGNTVFSPVDNNKSILNFQTKAPYFTYASIVSNIWFTSKNKIGTAISFGKNDVKNKSIEDEYAGNVVFRNLRFIGFQKAVYFPFGNIGCNFFSCAFQANEYGIYSLDNRWGGDLMHAGNKCFYACEFDSNNVAVYFNNTTEGFGGVSFNDCIFEANAVNGYFYSNNTYTPTIFQNCWDEKRNTPSKVIIDQYTGTSLKKVDMEPASYIFDGSRSDYLFIGGRVMNLKILGNNINVTSYRSKFEYSKDVRAEKTVVSDNSQLTLFFPSTDKGIQSAKNIYVKGIPFLNSLEVGANNSESKFFPISSVGFKSNFPEFYSVNFGNPITLSGSFNAVAPTFQRINNQAACRLALDFSNKNQYIAINETKTDFVPGYYFIVTTAKVNIGNPIFFVWDRNENQFVSFQPINDKDIHSYGAYGYITKKAEFYLDISSIDGTPVDLDLLDYKIFKFSTKEELQSFLLDNL
;
A
#
# COMPACT_ATOMS: atom_id res chain seq x y z
N MET A 1 42.40 -33.56 -49.04
CA MET A 1 42.47 -34.62 -48.01
C MET A 1 41.41 -34.33 -46.96
N LYS A 2 40.35 -35.14 -46.91
CA LYS A 2 39.30 -35.04 -45.89
C LYS A 2 39.75 -35.84 -44.66
N GLY A 3 40.07 -35.15 -43.56
CA GLY A 3 40.40 -35.78 -42.29
C GLY A 3 39.13 -36.31 -41.62
N VAL A 4 39.06 -37.62 -41.47
CA VAL A 4 38.04 -38.31 -40.67
C VAL A 4 38.47 -38.21 -39.21
N PHE A 5 37.77 -37.41 -38.40
CA PHE A 5 37.89 -37.47 -36.94
C PHE A 5 37.07 -38.66 -36.45
N SER A 6 37.75 -39.72 -36.03
CA SER A 6 37.12 -40.90 -35.42
C SER A 6 36.73 -40.56 -33.98
N LEU A 7 35.43 -40.62 -33.69
CA LEU A 7 34.85 -40.41 -32.36
C LEU A 7 35.10 -41.66 -31.51
N LEU A 8 35.98 -41.57 -30.51
CA LEU A 8 36.25 -42.67 -29.59
C LEU A 8 35.12 -42.75 -28.55
N MET A 9 34.20 -43.71 -28.73
CA MET A 9 33.10 -44.01 -27.82
C MET A 9 33.59 -45.03 -26.79
N ILE A 10 33.81 -44.61 -25.54
CA ILE A 10 34.20 -45.52 -24.45
C ILE A 10 32.92 -46.01 -23.77
N ILE A 11 32.57 -47.27 -23.99
CA ILE A 11 31.48 -47.96 -23.30
C ILE A 11 32.09 -48.71 -22.11
N PHE A 12 31.94 -48.18 -20.90
CA PHE A 12 32.24 -48.94 -19.67
C PHE A 12 30.97 -49.67 -19.24
N SER A 13 30.85 -50.96 -19.56
CA SER A 13 29.83 -51.82 -18.93
C SER A 13 30.40 -52.39 -17.64
N CYS A 14 30.23 -51.69 -16.51
CA CYS A 14 30.52 -52.26 -15.21
C CYS A 14 29.26 -52.98 -14.70
N ALA A 15 29.23 -54.31 -14.85
CA ALA A 15 28.15 -55.17 -14.39
C ALA A 15 28.29 -55.46 -12.89
N LEU A 16 28.15 -54.43 -12.06
CA LEU A 16 27.75 -54.57 -10.66
C LEU A 16 26.78 -53.41 -10.39
N PHE A 17 25.49 -53.75 -10.23
CA PHE A 17 24.33 -52.85 -10.13
C PHE A 17 23.75 -52.30 -11.45
N GLY A 18 23.25 -53.20 -12.32
CA GLY A 18 21.93 -53.09 -12.99
C GLY A 18 21.53 -51.88 -13.86
N GLN A 19 22.34 -50.85 -14.05
CA GLN A 19 21.96 -49.65 -14.81
C GLN A 19 22.94 -49.39 -15.97
N GLU A 20 22.42 -49.42 -17.20
CA GLU A 20 23.19 -49.13 -18.41
C GLU A 20 23.50 -47.63 -18.48
N ILE A 21 24.80 -47.27 -18.49
CA ILE A 21 25.30 -45.90 -18.46
C ILE A 21 26.13 -45.62 -19.73
N ILE A 22 26.01 -44.41 -20.27
CA ILE A 22 26.85 -43.91 -21.36
C ILE A 22 27.43 -42.53 -21.03
N ILE A 23 28.56 -42.19 -21.63
CA ILE A 23 29.16 -40.85 -21.54
C ILE A 23 29.12 -40.21 -22.93
N LEU A 24 28.56 -39.01 -23.03
CA LEU A 24 28.43 -38.29 -24.29
C LEU A 24 28.95 -36.85 -24.15
N PRO A 25 29.69 -36.33 -25.14
CA PRO A 25 29.97 -34.91 -25.21
C PRO A 25 28.68 -34.15 -25.53
N ASP A 26 28.40 -33.11 -24.76
CA ASP A 26 27.32 -32.18 -25.00
C ASP A 26 27.68 -31.27 -26.18
N ALA A 27 26.78 -31.19 -27.16
CA ALA A 27 27.07 -30.51 -28.43
C ALA A 27 27.20 -28.99 -28.29
N LEU A 28 26.75 -28.40 -27.18
CA LEU A 28 26.71 -26.95 -26.97
C LEU A 28 27.87 -26.48 -26.08
N THR A 29 28.18 -27.24 -25.04
CA THR A 29 29.24 -26.92 -24.06
C THR A 29 30.55 -27.62 -24.34
N GLY A 30 30.55 -28.71 -25.13
CA GLY A 30 31.71 -29.56 -25.39
C GLY A 30 32.12 -30.44 -24.20
N GLN A 31 31.43 -30.32 -23.06
CA GLN A 31 31.70 -31.11 -21.86
C GLN A 31 31.06 -32.50 -21.96
N SER A 32 31.73 -33.51 -21.40
CA SER A 32 31.16 -34.86 -21.33
C SER A 32 30.26 -35.02 -20.12
N TYR A 33 29.06 -35.55 -20.34
CA TYR A 33 28.09 -35.85 -19.29
C TYR A 33 27.77 -37.35 -19.26
N THR A 34 27.48 -37.85 -18.07
CA THR A 34 27.03 -39.22 -17.83
C THR A 34 25.52 -39.31 -17.98
N TYR A 35 25.04 -40.37 -18.62
CA TYR A 35 23.62 -40.62 -18.86
C TYR A 35 23.25 -42.05 -18.45
N SER A 36 22.10 -42.24 -17.81
CA SER A 36 21.54 -43.56 -17.47
C SER A 36 20.34 -43.89 -18.35
N LYS A 37 20.21 -45.16 -18.75
CA LYS A 37 19.05 -45.64 -19.52
C LYS A 37 17.73 -45.37 -18.79
N VAL A 38 16.71 -44.96 -19.55
CA VAL A 38 15.38 -44.61 -19.01
C VAL A 38 14.27 -44.94 -20.02
N ILE A 39 13.06 -45.16 -19.52
CA ILE A 39 11.83 -45.17 -20.32
C ILE A 39 11.12 -43.85 -20.06
N LEU A 40 10.83 -43.09 -21.13
CA LEU A 40 10.14 -41.81 -21.00
C LEU A 40 8.69 -42.02 -20.56
N SER A 41 8.23 -41.19 -19.62
CA SER A 41 6.79 -41.06 -19.34
C SER A 41 6.06 -40.40 -20.52
N PRO A 42 4.72 -40.55 -20.63
CA PRO A 42 3.93 -40.05 -21.77
C PRO A 42 4.08 -38.56 -22.10
N ASN A 43 4.56 -37.74 -21.15
CA ASN A 43 4.73 -36.29 -21.30
C ASN A 43 6.19 -35.85 -21.48
N GLN A 44 7.14 -36.80 -21.44
CA GLN A 44 8.57 -36.53 -21.67
C GLN A 44 8.93 -36.80 -23.13
N ARG A 45 9.86 -36.02 -23.66
CA ARG A 45 10.35 -36.13 -25.04
C ARG A 45 11.87 -36.04 -25.04
N VAL A 46 12.49 -36.59 -26.09
CA VAL A 46 13.93 -36.46 -26.33
C VAL A 46 14.22 -35.02 -26.73
N ASP A 47 14.91 -34.27 -25.88
CA ASP A 47 15.27 -32.87 -26.10
C ASP A 47 16.72 -32.68 -26.60
N GLY A 48 17.54 -33.74 -26.52
CA GLY A 48 18.93 -33.72 -26.97
C GLY A 48 19.93 -33.23 -25.92
N VAL A 49 19.47 -32.74 -24.77
CA VAL A 49 20.29 -32.27 -23.66
C VAL A 49 20.10 -33.17 -22.43
N ILE A 50 18.90 -33.20 -21.87
CA ILE A 50 18.52 -33.99 -20.68
C ILE A 50 18.18 -35.42 -21.10
N TYR A 51 17.29 -35.57 -22.07
CA TYR A 51 16.92 -36.85 -22.66
C TYR A 51 17.53 -36.96 -24.05
N VAL A 52 18.32 -38.01 -24.26
CA VAL A 52 19.01 -38.28 -25.52
C VAL A 52 18.63 -39.67 -26.02
N ASN A 53 18.53 -39.81 -27.35
CA ASN A 53 18.40 -41.10 -27.99
C ASN A 53 19.74 -41.51 -28.61
N LYS A 54 20.18 -42.74 -28.33
CA LYS A 54 21.33 -43.37 -28.99
C LYS A 54 20.92 -44.76 -29.42
N ASN A 55 21.00 -45.02 -30.72
CA ASN A 55 20.69 -46.31 -31.34
C ASN A 55 19.32 -46.87 -30.92
N GLY A 56 18.30 -46.02 -30.81
CA GLY A 56 16.94 -46.42 -30.42
C GLY A 56 16.72 -46.53 -28.91
N ILE A 57 17.77 -46.43 -28.08
CA ILE A 57 17.66 -46.44 -26.62
C ILE A 57 17.66 -45.01 -26.09
N THR A 58 16.78 -44.72 -25.13
CA THR A 58 16.71 -43.41 -24.48
C THR A 58 17.47 -43.39 -23.17
N TYR A 59 18.23 -42.33 -22.94
CA TYR A 59 19.00 -42.12 -21.73
C TYR A 59 18.68 -40.73 -21.14
N LYS A 60 18.65 -40.61 -19.80
CA LYS A 60 18.54 -39.34 -19.06
C LYS A 60 19.93 -38.93 -18.53
N ARG A 61 20.28 -37.65 -18.65
CA ARG A 61 21.49 -37.07 -18.06
C ARG A 61 21.44 -37.26 -16.54
N ILE A 62 22.55 -37.71 -15.96
CA ILE A 62 22.74 -37.75 -14.51
C ILE A 62 23.31 -36.40 -14.08
N TYR A 63 22.61 -35.71 -13.21
CA TYR A 63 23.02 -34.44 -12.62
C TYR A 63 22.42 -34.32 -11.22
N ASP A 64 23.09 -33.56 -10.37
CA ASP A 64 22.59 -33.19 -9.05
C ASP A 64 21.97 -31.79 -9.10
N GLY A 65 20.88 -31.59 -8.35
CA GLY A 65 20.22 -30.29 -8.22
C GLY A 65 19.36 -29.90 -9.43
N LYS A 66 19.48 -28.64 -9.85
CA LYS A 66 18.62 -28.00 -10.86
C LYS A 66 19.25 -28.05 -12.26
N ILE A 67 18.40 -28.00 -13.28
CA ILE A 67 18.84 -27.97 -14.69
C ILE A 67 19.52 -26.64 -14.98
N ASN A 68 20.78 -26.67 -15.43
CA ASN A 68 21.49 -25.46 -15.85
C ASN A 68 21.05 -25.03 -17.26
N ILE A 69 20.54 -23.81 -17.39
CA ILE A 69 20.14 -23.23 -18.69
C ILE A 69 21.29 -23.19 -19.71
N LYS A 70 22.57 -23.06 -19.31
CA LYS A 70 23.69 -23.09 -20.27
C LYS A 70 23.76 -24.39 -21.07
N TRP A 71 23.24 -25.50 -20.53
CA TRP A 71 23.15 -26.78 -21.25
C TRP A 71 22.22 -26.72 -22.48
N PHE A 72 21.30 -25.75 -22.53
CA PHE A 72 20.39 -25.53 -23.67
C PHE A 72 20.92 -24.47 -24.64
N GLY A 73 22.11 -23.92 -24.38
CA GLY A 73 22.81 -23.01 -25.28
C GLY A 73 22.52 -21.52 -25.05
N ALA A 74 21.87 -21.16 -23.93
CA ALA A 74 21.76 -19.75 -23.59
C ALA A 74 23.13 -19.18 -23.22
N LYS A 75 23.42 -17.99 -23.70
CA LYS A 75 24.72 -17.34 -23.53
C LYS A 75 24.78 -16.42 -22.34
N GLY A 76 23.69 -15.73 -21.99
CA GLY A 76 23.69 -14.79 -20.86
C GLY A 76 24.75 -13.69 -20.99
N ASP A 77 25.03 -13.24 -22.23
CA ASP A 77 26.06 -12.26 -22.57
C ASP A 77 25.52 -10.83 -22.67
N GLY A 78 24.23 -10.62 -22.42
CA GLY A 78 23.54 -9.34 -22.52
C GLY A 78 23.26 -8.87 -23.95
N ILE A 79 23.58 -9.68 -24.96
CA ILE A 79 23.46 -9.32 -26.38
C ILE A 79 22.58 -10.34 -27.11
N THR A 80 22.88 -11.62 -26.96
CA THR A 80 22.22 -12.75 -27.61
C THR A 80 20.76 -12.87 -27.16
N ASP A 81 19.87 -13.16 -28.10
CA ASP A 81 18.50 -13.58 -27.81
C ASP A 81 18.51 -15.04 -27.30
N ASP A 82 18.34 -15.19 -26.00
CA ASP A 82 18.36 -16.49 -25.31
C ASP A 82 16.98 -17.19 -25.32
N SER A 83 15.95 -16.60 -25.95
CA SER A 83 14.56 -17.08 -25.87
C SER A 83 14.39 -18.54 -26.29
N LYS A 84 15.03 -18.96 -27.38
CA LYS A 84 14.90 -20.35 -27.86
C LYS A 84 15.53 -21.37 -26.91
N ALA A 85 16.68 -21.05 -26.32
CA ALA A 85 17.37 -21.92 -25.39
C ALA A 85 16.57 -22.05 -24.08
N ILE A 86 16.09 -20.91 -23.56
CA ILE A 86 15.30 -20.86 -22.33
C ILE A 86 13.95 -21.56 -22.51
N GLN A 87 13.26 -21.35 -23.64
CA GLN A 87 11.98 -22.00 -23.90
C GLN A 87 12.11 -23.53 -23.94
N LYS A 88 13.18 -24.06 -24.54
CA LYS A 88 13.46 -25.51 -24.55
C LYS A 88 13.66 -26.06 -23.13
N ALA A 89 14.35 -25.31 -22.26
CA ALA A 89 14.52 -25.72 -20.86
C ALA A 89 13.16 -25.73 -20.12
N PHE A 90 12.33 -24.71 -20.31
CA PHE A 90 10.98 -24.63 -19.71
C PHE A 90 10.05 -25.76 -20.17
N GLU A 91 10.23 -26.26 -21.39
CA GLU A 91 9.50 -27.40 -21.93
C GLU A 91 9.87 -28.73 -21.27
N ILE A 92 11.00 -28.84 -20.56
CA ILE A 92 11.33 -30.05 -19.79
C ILE A 92 10.36 -30.20 -18.61
N GLY A 93 10.15 -29.11 -17.85
CA GLY A 93 9.26 -29.10 -16.68
C GLY A 93 9.90 -29.61 -15.39
N GLU A 94 11.21 -29.47 -15.26
CA GLU A 94 11.94 -29.69 -14.00
C GLU A 94 12.50 -28.34 -13.50
N SER A 95 13.00 -28.26 -12.27
CA SER A 95 13.58 -27.03 -11.69
C SER A 95 14.81 -26.55 -12.46
N ILE A 96 14.93 -25.24 -12.66
CA ILE A 96 15.92 -24.61 -13.54
C ILE A 96 16.77 -23.62 -12.76
N PHE A 97 18.06 -23.65 -13.04
CA PHE A 97 19.06 -22.75 -12.50
C PHE A 97 19.69 -21.91 -13.61
N PHE A 98 19.67 -20.60 -13.38
CA PHE A 98 20.36 -19.59 -14.17
C PHE A 98 21.66 -19.19 -13.47
N PRO A 99 22.84 -19.60 -13.97
CA PRO A 99 24.09 -19.09 -13.43
C PRO A 99 24.24 -17.59 -13.72
N ALA A 100 25.30 -16.97 -13.18
CA ALA A 100 25.65 -15.59 -13.45
C ALA A 100 25.64 -15.26 -14.96
N GLY A 101 25.05 -14.12 -15.31
CA GLY A 101 24.94 -13.65 -16.68
C GLY A 101 23.75 -12.71 -16.90
N ASN A 102 23.78 -12.02 -18.04
CA ASN A 102 22.73 -11.13 -18.51
C ASN A 102 21.93 -11.82 -19.63
N TYR A 103 20.75 -12.34 -19.32
CA TYR A 103 19.91 -13.10 -20.24
C TYR A 103 18.86 -12.18 -20.87
N ARG A 104 18.88 -12.06 -22.20
CA ARG A 104 17.84 -11.32 -22.95
C ARG A 104 16.87 -12.29 -23.59
N PHE A 105 15.62 -12.29 -23.13
CA PHE A 105 14.64 -13.24 -23.66
C PHE A 105 13.18 -12.82 -23.44
N ALA A 106 12.30 -13.56 -24.09
CA ALA A 106 10.88 -13.66 -23.77
C ALA A 106 10.47 -15.13 -23.86
N ALA A 107 9.90 -15.68 -22.79
CA ALA A 107 9.54 -17.09 -22.71
C ALA A 107 8.20 -17.32 -22.00
N ASN A 108 7.48 -18.35 -22.45
CA ASN A 108 6.24 -18.79 -21.84
C ASN A 108 6.52 -19.88 -20.80
N VAL A 109 5.99 -19.69 -19.60
CA VAL A 109 6.07 -20.61 -18.47
C VAL A 109 4.75 -21.39 -18.41
N ASN A 110 4.78 -22.61 -18.94
CA ASN A 110 3.60 -23.45 -19.13
C ASN A 110 3.59 -24.70 -18.23
N LYS A 111 4.62 -24.86 -17.39
CA LYS A 111 4.78 -25.97 -16.45
C LYS A 111 5.15 -25.44 -15.07
N ARG A 112 5.08 -26.33 -14.07
CA ARG A 112 5.40 -26.04 -12.66
C ARG A 112 6.87 -26.31 -12.41
N PHE A 113 7.63 -25.31 -11.97
CA PHE A 113 9.03 -25.49 -11.61
C PHE A 113 9.53 -24.32 -10.75
N GLU A 114 10.65 -24.57 -10.10
CA GLU A 114 11.45 -23.55 -9.45
C GLU A 114 12.43 -22.95 -10.47
N ILE A 115 12.39 -21.63 -10.65
CA ILE A 115 13.36 -20.84 -11.39
C ILE A 115 14.25 -20.14 -10.37
N GLU A 116 15.53 -20.49 -10.36
CA GLU A 116 16.49 -19.88 -9.45
C GLU A 116 17.64 -19.24 -10.24
N GLY A 117 18.07 -18.05 -9.83
CA GLY A 117 19.29 -17.41 -10.30
C GLY A 117 20.42 -17.41 -9.26
N ASP A 118 21.58 -16.92 -9.64
CA ASP A 118 22.74 -16.65 -8.79
C ASP A 118 22.65 -15.24 -8.16
N ALA A 119 21.49 -14.94 -7.57
CA ALA A 119 21.16 -13.66 -6.94
C ALA A 119 21.42 -12.46 -7.87
N GLY A 120 22.17 -11.46 -7.38
CA GLY A 120 22.48 -10.24 -8.15
C GLY A 120 23.38 -10.46 -9.36
N ASN A 121 23.93 -11.66 -9.54
CA ASN A 121 24.75 -11.98 -10.71
C ASN A 121 23.92 -12.48 -11.90
N THR A 122 22.65 -12.83 -11.68
CA THR A 122 21.72 -13.25 -12.74
C THR A 122 20.76 -12.13 -13.06
N VAL A 123 20.88 -11.58 -14.27
CA VAL A 123 20.05 -10.47 -14.73
C VAL A 123 19.21 -10.89 -15.92
N PHE A 124 17.92 -10.64 -15.85
CA PHE A 124 16.94 -10.85 -16.90
C PHE A 124 16.56 -9.50 -17.52
N SER A 125 16.63 -9.42 -18.85
CA SER A 125 16.35 -8.19 -19.60
C SER A 125 15.43 -8.47 -20.79
N PRO A 126 14.62 -7.50 -21.22
CA PRO A 126 13.73 -7.70 -22.36
C PRO A 126 14.54 -7.86 -23.65
N VAL A 127 14.21 -8.91 -24.41
CA VAL A 127 14.64 -9.00 -25.82
C VAL A 127 13.76 -8.13 -26.74
N ASP A 128 12.48 -8.00 -26.38
CA ASP A 128 11.44 -7.25 -27.07
C ASP A 128 10.53 -6.58 -26.02
N ASN A 129 10.42 -5.25 -26.06
CA ASN A 129 9.67 -4.48 -25.07
C ASN A 129 8.16 -4.67 -25.16
N ASN A 130 7.64 -5.32 -26.21
CA ASN A 130 6.21 -5.64 -26.34
C ASN A 130 5.84 -6.98 -25.71
N LYS A 131 6.83 -7.76 -25.27
CA LYS A 131 6.65 -9.07 -24.63
C LYS A 131 7.13 -9.00 -23.19
N SER A 132 6.54 -9.84 -22.32
CA SER A 132 7.13 -10.04 -21.00
C SER A 132 8.33 -10.97 -21.09
N ILE A 133 9.27 -10.80 -20.16
CA ILE A 133 10.42 -11.72 -20.05
C ILE A 133 9.93 -13.12 -19.65
N LEU A 134 9.10 -13.17 -18.60
CA LEU A 134 8.36 -14.36 -18.21
C LEU A 134 6.86 -14.14 -18.44
N ASN A 135 6.23 -15.06 -19.16
CA ASN A 135 4.79 -15.07 -19.37
C ASN A 135 4.20 -16.37 -18.82
N PHE A 136 3.55 -16.31 -17.67
CA PHE A 136 2.89 -17.48 -17.09
C PHE A 136 1.61 -17.78 -17.86
N GLN A 137 1.53 -18.95 -18.50
CA GLN A 137 0.36 -19.40 -19.26
C GLN A 137 0.00 -20.81 -18.81
N THR A 138 -0.86 -20.92 -17.80
CA THR A 138 -1.31 -22.22 -17.29
C THR A 138 -2.72 -22.51 -17.73
N LYS A 139 -2.94 -23.76 -18.12
CA LYS A 139 -4.23 -24.26 -18.58
C LYS A 139 -4.94 -25.02 -17.46
N ALA A 140 -6.26 -25.03 -17.50
CA ALA A 140 -7.10 -25.77 -16.57
C ALA A 140 -6.75 -27.29 -16.58
N PRO A 141 -7.07 -28.03 -15.50
CA PRO A 141 -7.71 -27.58 -14.27
C PRO A 141 -6.67 -27.19 -13.20
N TYR A 142 -6.89 -26.03 -12.55
CA TYR A 142 -6.22 -25.52 -11.34
C TYR A 142 -4.91 -24.72 -11.48
N PHE A 143 -4.74 -23.85 -10.47
CA PHE A 143 -3.68 -22.88 -10.27
C PHE A 143 -2.24 -23.45 -10.27
N THR A 144 -1.23 -22.58 -10.50
CA THR A 144 0.20 -22.97 -10.60
C THR A 144 0.89 -23.21 -9.27
N TYR A 145 0.26 -23.98 -8.38
CA TYR A 145 0.88 -24.39 -7.12
C TYR A 145 2.29 -24.96 -7.35
N ALA A 146 3.18 -24.68 -6.41
CA ALA A 146 4.60 -25.07 -6.42
C ALA A 146 5.50 -24.35 -7.45
N SER A 147 5.04 -23.27 -8.08
CA SER A 147 5.93 -22.42 -8.91
C SER A 147 6.64 -21.38 -8.05
N ILE A 148 7.97 -21.31 -8.18
CA ILE A 148 8.81 -20.37 -7.42
C ILE A 148 9.75 -19.66 -8.39
N VAL A 149 9.93 -18.35 -8.22
CA VAL A 149 10.99 -17.58 -8.90
C VAL A 149 11.84 -16.90 -7.83
N SER A 150 13.14 -17.15 -7.82
CA SER A 150 14.04 -16.66 -6.78
C SER A 150 15.40 -16.17 -7.29
N ASN A 151 15.99 -15.25 -6.54
CA ASN A 151 17.40 -14.84 -6.67
C ASN A 151 17.76 -14.31 -8.07
N ILE A 152 16.93 -13.43 -8.63
CA ILE A 152 17.11 -12.87 -9.99
C ILE A 152 16.83 -11.36 -9.98
N TRP A 153 17.62 -10.61 -10.74
CA TRP A 153 17.33 -9.21 -11.04
C TRP A 153 16.71 -9.09 -12.42
N PHE A 154 15.58 -8.40 -12.50
CA PHE A 154 14.94 -7.99 -13.74
C PHE A 154 15.28 -6.52 -13.99
N THR A 155 15.78 -6.20 -15.18
CA THR A 155 16.15 -4.82 -15.53
C THR A 155 15.64 -4.41 -16.90
N SER A 156 15.10 -3.19 -16.96
CA SER A 156 14.75 -2.48 -18.19
C SER A 156 15.20 -1.02 -18.07
N LYS A 157 15.19 -0.28 -19.19
CA LYS A 157 15.59 1.13 -19.26
C LYS A 157 14.38 2.00 -19.60
N ASN A 158 14.29 3.19 -19.00
CA ASN A 158 13.28 4.20 -19.33
C ASN A 158 11.82 3.79 -19.07
N LYS A 159 11.56 2.93 -18.08
CA LYS A 159 10.20 2.51 -17.69
C LYS A 159 9.41 1.87 -18.85
N ILE A 160 10.07 1.03 -19.64
CA ILE A 160 9.45 0.31 -20.77
C ILE A 160 9.40 -1.20 -20.53
N GLY A 161 8.45 -1.86 -21.21
CA GLY A 161 8.29 -3.31 -21.17
C GLY A 161 7.72 -3.85 -19.87
N THR A 162 7.54 -5.17 -19.86
CA THR A 162 6.97 -5.93 -18.73
C THR A 162 7.96 -6.99 -18.29
N ALA A 163 8.25 -7.11 -17.00
CA ALA A 163 9.15 -8.17 -16.54
C ALA A 163 8.41 -9.52 -16.49
N ILE A 164 7.29 -9.56 -15.76
CA ILE A 164 6.46 -10.76 -15.60
C ILE A 164 5.00 -10.45 -15.93
N SER A 165 4.37 -11.30 -16.73
CA SER A 165 2.93 -11.26 -17.03
C SER A 165 2.26 -12.59 -16.69
N PHE A 166 0.99 -12.54 -16.32
CA PHE A 166 0.13 -13.69 -16.06
C PHE A 166 -0.97 -13.76 -17.09
N GLY A 167 -0.78 -14.58 -18.11
CA GLY A 167 -1.56 -14.54 -19.34
C GLY A 167 -1.09 -13.45 -20.30
N LYS A 168 -1.80 -13.30 -21.41
CA LYS A 168 -1.44 -12.38 -22.49
C LYS A 168 -1.28 -10.93 -22.02
N ASN A 169 -0.17 -10.30 -22.41
CA ASN A 169 0.10 -8.87 -22.15
C ASN A 169 -0.95 -7.94 -22.78
N ASP A 170 -1.49 -8.31 -23.94
CA ASP A 170 -2.59 -7.58 -24.57
C ASP A 170 -3.92 -8.18 -24.12
N VAL A 171 -4.59 -7.48 -23.22
CA VAL A 171 -5.89 -7.86 -22.65
C VAL A 171 -6.98 -8.07 -23.71
N LYS A 172 -6.87 -7.40 -24.87
CA LYS A 172 -7.84 -7.58 -25.97
C LYS A 172 -7.71 -8.93 -26.65
N ASN A 173 -6.53 -9.55 -26.52
CA ASN A 173 -6.19 -10.84 -27.09
C ASN A 173 -6.09 -11.93 -26.01
N LYS A 174 -6.87 -11.80 -24.92
CA LYS A 174 -6.98 -12.78 -23.85
C LYS A 174 -7.16 -14.18 -24.42
N SER A 175 -6.38 -15.14 -23.94
CA SER A 175 -6.55 -16.55 -24.27
C SER A 175 -7.53 -17.21 -23.31
N ILE A 176 -8.10 -18.34 -23.73
CA ILE A 176 -8.84 -19.23 -22.85
C ILE A 176 -7.93 -19.58 -21.67
N GLU A 177 -8.45 -19.48 -20.44
CA GLU A 177 -7.79 -19.84 -19.17
C GLU A 177 -6.66 -18.92 -18.67
N ASP A 178 -6.39 -17.79 -19.33
CA ASP A 178 -5.38 -16.82 -18.87
C ASP A 178 -5.63 -16.31 -17.43
N GLU A 179 -6.88 -16.30 -16.98
CA GLU A 179 -7.30 -15.93 -15.62
C GLU A 179 -6.80 -16.90 -14.54
N TYR A 180 -6.44 -18.13 -14.90
CA TYR A 180 -5.97 -19.14 -13.95
C TYR A 180 -4.45 -19.16 -13.79
N ALA A 181 -3.72 -18.36 -14.57
CA ALA A 181 -2.31 -18.11 -14.32
C ALA A 181 -2.17 -17.39 -12.97
N GLY A 182 -1.51 -18.01 -12.00
CA GLY A 182 -1.42 -17.47 -10.62
C GLY A 182 -0.91 -18.53 -9.65
N ASN A 183 -0.83 -18.24 -8.36
CA ASN A 183 -0.20 -19.10 -7.34
C ASN A 183 1.31 -19.28 -7.49
N VAL A 184 2.02 -18.19 -7.78
CA VAL A 184 3.48 -18.15 -7.86
C VAL A 184 4.07 -17.49 -6.62
N VAL A 185 5.17 -18.05 -6.10
CA VAL A 185 5.94 -17.44 -5.02
C VAL A 185 7.21 -16.80 -5.57
N PHE A 186 7.40 -15.51 -5.25
CA PHE A 186 8.54 -14.70 -5.63
C PHE A 186 9.42 -14.44 -4.41
N ARG A 187 10.73 -14.71 -4.51
CA ARG A 187 11.67 -14.52 -3.39
C ARG A 187 12.94 -13.81 -3.82
N ASN A 188 13.38 -12.80 -3.09
CA ASN A 188 14.67 -12.14 -3.33
C ASN A 188 14.85 -11.70 -4.80
N LEU A 189 13.81 -11.04 -5.33
CA LEU A 189 13.81 -10.53 -6.69
C LEU A 189 13.97 -9.01 -6.68
N ARG A 190 14.59 -8.47 -7.73
CA ARG A 190 14.70 -7.03 -7.93
C ARG A 190 14.14 -6.67 -9.29
N PHE A 191 13.25 -5.68 -9.37
CA PHE A 191 12.63 -5.24 -10.62
C PHE A 191 12.92 -3.77 -10.86
N ILE A 192 13.66 -3.44 -11.91
CA ILE A 192 14.14 -2.08 -12.15
C ILE A 192 13.72 -1.56 -13.52
N GLY A 193 13.08 -0.39 -13.56
CA GLY A 193 12.94 0.40 -14.78
C GLY A 193 11.94 -0.13 -15.82
N PHE A 194 10.92 -0.87 -15.40
CA PHE A 194 9.85 -1.39 -16.27
C PHE A 194 8.64 -0.47 -16.35
N GLN A 195 7.84 -0.63 -17.41
CA GLN A 195 6.51 -0.05 -17.45
C GLN A 195 5.59 -0.79 -16.46
N LYS A 196 5.64 -2.12 -16.46
CA LYS A 196 4.97 -2.95 -15.46
C LYS A 196 5.98 -3.99 -14.99
N ALA A 197 6.47 -3.88 -13.75
CA ALA A 197 7.38 -4.90 -13.25
C ALA A 197 6.66 -6.26 -13.15
N VAL A 198 5.50 -6.32 -12.49
CA VAL A 198 4.64 -7.51 -12.51
C VAL A 198 3.21 -7.14 -12.89
N TYR A 199 2.70 -7.83 -13.90
CA TYR A 199 1.40 -7.57 -14.49
C TYR A 199 0.43 -8.74 -14.32
N PHE A 200 -0.71 -8.46 -13.69
CA PHE A 200 -1.83 -9.39 -13.47
C PHE A 200 -3.06 -8.89 -14.23
N PRO A 201 -3.18 -9.20 -15.54
CA PRO A 201 -4.25 -8.67 -16.38
C PRO A 201 -5.64 -9.24 -16.11
N PHE A 202 -5.80 -10.44 -15.53
CA PHE A 202 -7.07 -11.17 -15.61
C PHE A 202 -7.53 -11.75 -14.27
N GLY A 203 -7.44 -11.00 -13.17
CA GLY A 203 -7.83 -11.52 -11.85
C GLY A 203 -6.94 -12.69 -11.41
N ASN A 204 -5.66 -12.62 -11.77
CA ASN A 204 -4.66 -13.64 -11.49
C ASN A 204 -4.30 -13.60 -9.99
N ILE A 205 -4.79 -14.58 -9.22
CA ILE A 205 -4.70 -14.61 -7.75
C ILE A 205 -3.64 -15.57 -7.19
N GLY A 206 -3.38 -15.46 -5.88
CA GLY A 206 -2.60 -16.43 -5.08
C GLY A 206 -1.09 -16.18 -5.08
N CYS A 207 -0.64 -15.00 -5.48
CA CYS A 207 0.79 -14.72 -5.60
C CYS A 207 1.37 -14.11 -4.32
N ASN A 208 2.55 -14.57 -3.92
CA ASN A 208 3.24 -14.12 -2.71
C ASN A 208 4.63 -13.60 -3.04
N PHE A 209 5.04 -12.51 -2.39
CA PHE A 209 6.32 -11.85 -2.60
C PHE A 209 7.07 -11.74 -1.28
N PHE A 210 8.31 -12.23 -1.24
CA PHE A 210 9.17 -12.23 -0.07
C PHE A 210 10.49 -11.52 -0.40
N SER A 211 10.82 -10.46 0.35
CA SER A 211 12.06 -9.71 0.20
C SER A 211 12.33 -9.28 -1.25
N CYS A 212 11.30 -8.80 -1.94
CA CYS A 212 11.43 -8.31 -3.32
C CYS A 212 11.53 -6.79 -3.35
N ALA A 213 12.28 -6.26 -4.31
CA ALA A 213 12.44 -4.81 -4.53
C ALA A 213 11.85 -4.40 -5.89
N PHE A 214 11.03 -3.35 -5.90
CA PHE A 214 10.40 -2.76 -7.09
C PHE A 214 10.86 -1.32 -7.21
N GLN A 215 11.78 -1.06 -8.14
CA GLN A 215 12.54 0.19 -8.19
C GLN A 215 12.39 0.92 -9.52
N ALA A 216 12.14 2.22 -9.45
CA ALA A 216 12.14 3.11 -10.61
C ALA A 216 11.22 2.66 -11.76
N ASN A 217 10.10 2.00 -11.47
CA ASN A 217 9.14 1.56 -12.49
C ASN A 217 8.08 2.64 -12.77
N GLU A 218 7.33 2.47 -13.86
CA GLU A 218 6.06 3.17 -14.02
C GLU A 218 5.05 2.57 -13.03
N TYR A 219 4.84 1.25 -13.12
CA TYR A 219 4.07 0.47 -12.17
C TYR A 219 4.92 -0.68 -11.60
N GLY A 220 5.07 -0.75 -10.27
CA GLY A 220 5.71 -1.89 -9.62
C GLY A 220 4.83 -3.14 -9.73
N ILE A 221 3.63 -3.08 -9.16
CA ILE A 221 2.57 -4.08 -9.32
C ILE A 221 1.40 -3.46 -10.07
N TYR A 222 0.91 -4.14 -11.10
CA TYR A 222 -0.28 -3.74 -11.85
C TYR A 222 -1.30 -4.88 -11.87
N SER A 223 -2.40 -4.73 -11.13
CA SER A 223 -3.38 -5.79 -10.91
C SER A 223 -4.80 -5.39 -11.31
N LEU A 224 -5.41 -6.19 -12.18
CA LEU A 224 -6.76 -6.04 -12.69
C LEU A 224 -7.61 -7.27 -12.31
N ASP A 225 -8.91 -7.07 -12.16
CA ASP A 225 -9.89 -8.17 -12.21
C ASP A 225 -10.06 -8.67 -13.65
N ASN A 226 -10.65 -9.86 -13.82
CA ASN A 226 -11.01 -10.32 -15.17
C ASN A 226 -12.31 -9.65 -15.61
N ARG A 227 -12.21 -8.85 -16.68
CA ARG A 227 -13.34 -8.20 -17.36
C ARG A 227 -13.35 -8.43 -18.88
N TRP A 228 -12.55 -9.38 -19.36
CA TRP A 228 -12.41 -9.69 -20.79
C TRP A 228 -13.00 -11.06 -21.18
N GLY A 229 -14.01 -11.51 -20.42
CA GLY A 229 -14.72 -12.79 -20.65
C GLY A 229 -14.01 -14.00 -20.02
N GLY A 230 -14.75 -15.11 -19.92
CA GLY A 230 -14.36 -16.27 -19.10
C GLY A 230 -14.87 -16.12 -17.66
N ASP A 231 -14.13 -16.69 -16.71
CA ASP A 231 -14.54 -16.68 -15.30
C ASP A 231 -14.35 -15.28 -14.68
N LEU A 232 -15.32 -14.88 -13.86
CA LEU A 232 -15.21 -13.65 -13.07
C LEU A 232 -14.19 -13.86 -11.95
N MET A 233 -13.08 -13.13 -12.04
CA MET A 233 -11.95 -13.25 -11.11
C MET A 233 -11.57 -11.87 -10.57
N HIS A 234 -11.42 -11.74 -9.26
CA HIS A 234 -11.10 -10.47 -8.61
C HIS A 234 -9.59 -10.15 -8.66
N ALA A 235 -9.22 -8.87 -8.53
CA ALA A 235 -7.82 -8.44 -8.61
C ALA A 235 -6.95 -8.76 -7.38
N GLY A 236 -7.58 -9.24 -6.29
CA GLY A 236 -6.96 -9.41 -4.97
C GLY A 236 -6.05 -10.64 -4.79
N ASN A 237 -6.02 -11.16 -3.56
CA ASN A 237 -5.27 -12.32 -3.07
C ASN A 237 -3.78 -12.28 -3.48
N LYS A 238 -3.08 -11.28 -2.94
CA LYS A 238 -1.66 -10.99 -3.17
C LYS A 238 -1.02 -10.50 -1.87
N CYS A 239 0.03 -11.19 -1.43
CA CYS A 239 0.68 -10.86 -0.16
C CYS A 239 2.15 -10.50 -0.38
N PHE A 240 2.59 -9.43 0.27
CA PHE A 240 3.94 -8.89 0.20
C PHE A 240 4.55 -8.90 1.60
N TYR A 241 5.78 -9.41 1.71
CA TYR A 241 6.49 -9.58 2.97
C TYR A 241 7.90 -9.01 2.84
N ALA A 242 8.25 -8.06 3.70
CA ALA A 242 9.56 -7.41 3.74
C ALA A 242 10.04 -6.90 2.36
N CYS A 243 9.09 -6.43 1.53
CA CYS A 243 9.39 -5.91 0.20
C CYS A 243 9.71 -4.41 0.23
N GLU A 244 10.47 -3.95 -0.76
CA GLU A 244 10.78 -2.54 -0.98
C GLU A 244 10.12 -2.05 -2.25
N PHE A 245 9.44 -0.91 -2.18
CA PHE A 245 8.91 -0.18 -3.32
C PHE A 245 9.54 1.21 -3.34
N ASP A 246 10.47 1.43 -4.25
CA ASP A 246 11.26 2.66 -4.31
C ASP A 246 11.18 3.38 -5.67
N SER A 247 11.00 4.69 -5.65
CA SER A 247 11.14 5.56 -6.83
C SER A 247 10.20 5.25 -8.00
N ASN A 248 9.07 4.57 -7.74
CA ASN A 248 8.07 4.25 -8.77
C ASN A 248 7.15 5.46 -9.03
N ASN A 249 6.57 5.54 -10.23
CA ASN A 249 5.45 6.48 -10.43
C ASN A 249 4.24 5.99 -9.63
N VAL A 250 3.93 4.69 -9.73
CA VAL A 250 2.94 4.01 -8.91
C VAL A 250 3.54 2.70 -8.42
N ALA A 251 3.77 2.57 -7.10
CA ALA A 251 4.36 1.35 -6.56
C ALA A 251 3.41 0.16 -6.69
N VAL A 252 2.15 0.30 -6.26
CA VAL A 252 1.11 -0.70 -6.50
C VAL A 252 -0.17 -0.09 -7.07
N TYR A 253 -0.72 -0.75 -8.09
CA TYR A 253 -1.96 -0.37 -8.75
C TYR A 253 -2.93 -1.55 -8.74
N PHE A 254 -4.10 -1.34 -8.14
CA PHE A 254 -5.20 -2.30 -8.13
C PHE A 254 -6.46 -1.65 -8.70
N ASN A 255 -7.06 -2.29 -9.71
CA ASN A 255 -8.35 -1.88 -10.25
C ASN A 255 -9.30 -3.07 -10.29
N ASN A 256 -10.36 -2.99 -9.50
CA ASN A 256 -11.30 -4.08 -9.31
C ASN A 256 -12.76 -3.57 -9.36
N THR A 257 -13.60 -4.26 -10.13
CA THR A 257 -15.04 -4.04 -10.17
C THR A 257 -15.83 -5.33 -9.89
N THR A 258 -15.18 -6.49 -10.01
CA THR A 258 -15.71 -7.82 -9.68
C THR A 258 -15.88 -8.04 -8.18
N GLU A 259 -16.93 -8.73 -7.76
CA GLU A 259 -17.15 -9.09 -6.35
C GLU A 259 -16.06 -10.02 -5.79
N GLY A 260 -15.91 -10.04 -4.47
CA GLY A 260 -14.97 -10.92 -3.77
C GLY A 260 -13.55 -10.33 -3.61
N PHE A 261 -13.34 -9.04 -3.94
CA PHE A 261 -12.03 -8.42 -3.81
C PHE A 261 -11.55 -8.40 -2.37
N GLY A 262 -10.37 -8.98 -2.12
CA GLY A 262 -9.79 -9.04 -0.78
C GLY A 262 -8.51 -9.85 -0.76
N GLY A 263 -7.99 -10.15 0.43
CA GLY A 263 -6.76 -10.93 0.60
C GLY A 263 -5.50 -10.22 0.09
N VAL A 264 -5.49 -8.88 0.07
CA VAL A 264 -4.30 -8.10 -0.28
C VAL A 264 -3.63 -7.64 1.00
N SER A 265 -2.35 -7.97 1.19
CA SER A 265 -1.61 -7.55 2.38
C SER A 265 -0.17 -7.14 2.08
N PHE A 266 0.30 -6.10 2.77
CA PHE A 266 1.67 -5.62 2.78
C PHE A 266 2.19 -5.68 4.22
N ASN A 267 3.21 -6.50 4.45
CA ASN A 267 3.71 -6.81 5.78
C ASN A 267 5.18 -6.42 5.85
N ASP A 268 5.52 -5.52 6.77
CA ASP A 268 6.88 -5.04 7.02
C ASP A 268 7.56 -4.49 5.76
N CYS A 269 6.77 -3.89 4.85
CA CYS A 269 7.25 -3.37 3.57
C CYS A 269 7.71 -1.91 3.69
N ILE A 270 8.64 -1.51 2.83
CA ILE A 270 9.13 -0.14 2.71
C ILE A 270 8.52 0.47 1.45
N PHE A 271 7.97 1.68 1.58
CA PHE A 271 7.55 2.52 0.48
C PHE A 271 8.35 3.82 0.54
N GLU A 272 9.29 3.99 -0.38
CA GLU A 272 10.19 5.15 -0.44
C GLU A 272 10.10 5.83 -1.80
N ALA A 273 10.17 7.17 -1.85
CA ALA A 273 10.36 7.95 -3.07
C ALA A 273 9.38 7.68 -4.21
N ASN A 274 8.22 7.07 -3.95
CA ASN A 274 7.20 6.88 -4.97
C ASN A 274 6.39 8.16 -5.14
N ALA A 275 5.88 8.40 -6.35
CA ALA A 275 4.86 9.44 -6.52
C ALA A 275 3.55 8.99 -5.87
N VAL A 276 3.17 7.73 -6.06
CA VAL A 276 2.05 7.05 -5.39
C VAL A 276 2.52 5.71 -4.83
N ASN A 277 2.39 5.51 -3.51
CA ASN A 277 2.68 4.21 -2.88
C ASN A 277 1.62 3.18 -3.27
N GLY A 278 0.34 3.56 -3.26
CA GLY A 278 -0.73 2.69 -3.74
C GLY A 278 -1.93 3.42 -4.31
N TYR A 279 -2.38 2.99 -5.49
CA TYR A 279 -3.67 3.36 -6.07
C TYR A 279 -4.60 2.16 -6.05
N PHE A 280 -5.75 2.31 -5.39
CA PHE A 280 -6.77 1.28 -5.28
C PHE A 280 -8.10 1.84 -5.76
N TYR A 281 -8.59 1.28 -6.87
CA TYR A 281 -9.96 1.48 -7.32
C TYR A 281 -10.73 0.20 -7.06
N SER A 282 -11.72 0.22 -6.17
CA SER A 282 -12.63 -0.91 -5.97
C SER A 282 -14.07 -0.49 -5.72
N ASN A 283 -15.04 -1.27 -6.19
CA ASN A 283 -16.48 -1.08 -5.93
C ASN A 283 -17.06 -2.01 -4.86
N ASN A 284 -16.20 -2.84 -4.30
CA ASN A 284 -16.52 -3.78 -3.23
C ASN A 284 -15.21 -4.20 -2.55
N THR A 285 -15.28 -4.53 -1.27
CA THR A 285 -14.20 -5.19 -0.57
C THR A 285 -14.80 -6.27 0.31
N TYR A 286 -14.44 -7.53 0.06
CA TYR A 286 -14.86 -8.69 0.86
C TYR A 286 -14.02 -8.82 2.13
N THR A 287 -12.71 -8.54 2.04
CA THR A 287 -11.80 -8.36 3.18
C THR A 287 -10.90 -7.18 2.92
N PRO A 288 -10.58 -6.35 3.93
CA PRO A 288 -9.85 -5.12 3.72
C PRO A 288 -8.47 -5.37 3.11
N THR A 289 -7.97 -4.41 2.33
CA THR A 289 -6.54 -4.39 2.01
C THR A 289 -5.77 -3.94 3.24
N ILE A 290 -4.77 -4.72 3.65
CA ILE A 290 -4.04 -4.54 4.92
C ILE A 290 -2.63 -4.04 4.68
N PHE A 291 -2.23 -3.00 5.40
CA PHE A 291 -0.86 -2.50 5.50
C PHE A 291 -0.39 -2.65 6.94
N GLN A 292 0.47 -3.62 7.18
CA GLN A 292 0.98 -3.94 8.50
C GLN A 292 2.45 -3.56 8.61
N ASN A 293 2.79 -2.74 9.60
CA ASN A 293 4.16 -2.30 9.90
C ASN A 293 4.93 -1.73 8.70
N CYS A 294 4.21 -1.11 7.75
CA CYS A 294 4.85 -0.55 6.56
C CYS A 294 5.54 0.79 6.89
N TRP A 295 6.71 1.01 6.30
CA TRP A 295 7.48 2.24 6.45
C TRP A 295 7.28 3.14 5.23
N ASP A 296 6.50 4.21 5.38
CA ASP A 296 6.35 5.27 4.36
C ASP A 296 7.40 6.37 4.58
N GLU A 297 8.31 6.57 3.62
CA GLU A 297 9.34 7.60 3.69
C GLU A 297 9.57 8.36 2.39
N LYS A 298 10.14 9.57 2.54
CA LYS A 298 10.61 10.48 1.47
C LYS A 298 9.78 10.44 0.20
N ARG A 299 8.92 11.42 -0.04
CA ARG A 299 8.08 11.40 -1.23
C ARG A 299 8.77 12.01 -2.45
N ASN A 300 8.79 11.30 -3.59
CA ASN A 300 9.02 11.96 -4.89
C ASN A 300 7.72 12.65 -5.28
N THR A 301 7.71 13.98 -5.33
CA THR A 301 6.49 14.77 -5.52
C THR A 301 6.51 15.47 -6.87
N PRO A 302 6.35 14.74 -7.99
CA PRO A 302 6.02 15.42 -9.23
C PRO A 302 4.70 16.17 -9.03
N SER A 303 4.47 17.26 -9.77
CA SER A 303 3.21 18.00 -9.66
C SER A 303 1.99 17.17 -10.08
N LYS A 304 2.22 16.16 -10.94
CA LYS A 304 1.21 15.25 -11.47
C LYS A 304 1.80 13.86 -11.67
N VAL A 305 0.96 12.85 -11.54
CA VAL A 305 1.20 11.48 -11.97
C VAL A 305 0.09 11.06 -12.94
N ILE A 306 0.43 10.31 -13.97
CA ILE A 306 -0.54 9.76 -14.92
C ILE A 306 -1.00 8.42 -14.39
N ILE A 307 -2.29 8.26 -14.16
CA ILE A 307 -2.90 7.02 -13.68
C ILE A 307 -3.80 6.44 -14.77
N ASP A 308 -3.70 5.12 -14.95
CA ASP A 308 -4.62 4.36 -15.79
C ASP A 308 -5.98 4.25 -15.07
N GLN A 309 -7.08 4.60 -15.72
CA GLN A 309 -8.44 4.46 -15.23
C GLN A 309 -9.28 3.65 -16.21
N TYR A 310 -10.07 2.72 -15.69
CA TYR A 310 -10.92 1.86 -16.50
C TYR A 310 -12.40 2.13 -16.27
N THR A 311 -13.15 2.18 -17.36
CA THR A 311 -14.62 2.09 -17.37
C THR A 311 -15.00 0.84 -18.17
N GLY A 312 -15.41 -0.22 -17.47
CA GLY A 312 -15.50 -1.55 -18.08
C GLY A 312 -14.14 -1.96 -18.66
N THR A 313 -14.11 -2.31 -19.95
CA THR A 313 -12.89 -2.68 -20.69
C THR A 313 -12.15 -1.50 -21.31
N SER A 314 -12.70 -0.29 -21.24
CA SER A 314 -12.09 0.91 -21.83
C SER A 314 -11.08 1.54 -20.88
N LEU A 315 -9.86 1.79 -21.37
CA LEU A 315 -8.79 2.45 -20.64
C LEU A 315 -8.70 3.93 -21.02
N LYS A 316 -8.61 4.80 -20.01
CA LYS A 316 -8.28 6.22 -20.13
C LYS A 316 -7.09 6.54 -19.23
N LYS A 317 -6.25 7.48 -19.65
CA LYS A 317 -5.18 8.04 -18.80
C LYS A 317 -5.65 9.35 -18.18
N VAL A 318 -5.41 9.52 -16.89
CA VAL A 318 -5.86 10.70 -16.14
C VAL A 318 -4.70 11.27 -15.34
N ASP A 319 -4.55 12.59 -15.41
CA ASP A 319 -3.65 13.35 -14.55
C ASP A 319 -4.22 13.41 -13.13
N MET A 320 -3.42 13.03 -12.15
CA MET A 320 -3.79 13.12 -10.74
C MET A 320 -2.68 13.80 -9.95
N GLU A 321 -3.05 14.65 -8.99
CA GLU A 321 -2.08 15.12 -8.00
C GLU A 321 -1.70 13.90 -7.14
N PRO A 322 -0.42 13.58 -7.00
CA PRO A 322 -0.01 12.36 -6.34
C PRO A 322 -0.43 12.38 -4.84
N ALA A 323 -0.46 11.21 -4.21
CA ALA A 323 -0.54 11.03 -2.74
C ALA A 323 0.13 9.71 -2.34
N SER A 324 0.44 9.47 -1.06
CA SER A 324 1.00 8.16 -0.66
C SER A 324 -0.01 7.07 -1.01
N TYR A 325 -1.26 7.21 -0.56
CA TYR A 325 -2.32 6.26 -0.87
C TYR A 325 -3.53 6.96 -1.45
N ILE A 326 -4.06 6.40 -2.53
CA ILE A 326 -5.25 6.89 -3.22
C ILE A 326 -6.27 5.76 -3.25
N PHE A 327 -7.43 6.02 -2.65
CA PHE A 327 -8.56 5.09 -2.55
C PHE A 327 -9.75 5.68 -3.29
N ASP A 328 -10.23 4.96 -4.29
CA ASP A 328 -11.29 5.40 -5.21
C ASP A 328 -12.29 4.26 -5.49
N GLY A 329 -13.40 4.58 -6.15
CA GLY A 329 -14.52 3.68 -6.40
C GLY A 329 -15.58 3.79 -5.31
N SER A 330 -16.03 2.66 -4.77
CA SER A 330 -17.08 2.63 -3.74
C SER A 330 -17.05 1.41 -2.83
N ARG A 331 -17.72 1.50 -1.66
CA ARG A 331 -18.00 0.36 -0.75
C ARG A 331 -16.76 -0.50 -0.47
N SER A 332 -15.69 0.14 -0.02
CA SER A 332 -14.39 -0.51 0.14
C SER A 332 -13.74 -0.15 1.47
N ASP A 333 -13.01 -1.11 2.02
CA ASP A 333 -12.40 -1.00 3.34
C ASP A 333 -10.88 -1.20 3.26
N TYR A 334 -10.14 -0.36 3.98
CA TYR A 334 -8.68 -0.38 4.02
C TYR A 334 -8.21 -0.28 5.46
N LEU A 335 -7.16 -1.03 5.80
CA LEU A 335 -6.69 -1.17 7.17
C LEU A 335 -5.17 -0.97 7.26
N PHE A 336 -4.76 -0.03 8.10
CA PHE A 336 -3.37 0.18 8.49
C PHE A 336 -3.17 -0.29 9.94
N ILE A 337 -2.13 -1.07 10.19
CA ILE A 337 -1.79 -1.58 11.52
C ILE A 337 -0.31 -1.31 11.78
N GLY A 338 -0.01 -0.43 12.73
CA GLY A 338 1.37 0.01 12.97
C GLY A 338 1.97 0.75 11.79
N GLY A 339 3.30 0.81 11.73
CA GLY A 339 4.02 1.47 10.64
C GLY A 339 3.83 2.99 10.61
N ARG A 340 4.23 3.59 9.49
CA ARG A 340 4.12 5.03 9.22
C ARG A 340 3.23 5.25 8.01
N VAL A 341 2.23 6.12 8.17
CA VAL A 341 1.20 6.40 7.16
C VAL A 341 1.07 7.91 7.01
N MET A 342 1.15 8.41 5.79
CA MET A 342 1.08 9.85 5.51
C MET A 342 0.21 10.10 4.28
N ASN A 343 -0.39 11.29 4.18
CA ASN A 343 -0.98 11.84 2.95
C ASN A 343 -1.92 10.90 2.16
N LEU A 344 -3.15 10.74 2.64
CA LEU A 344 -4.15 9.88 2.00
C LEU A 344 -5.12 10.70 1.14
N LYS A 345 -5.57 10.12 0.03
CA LYS A 345 -6.70 10.62 -0.74
C LYS A 345 -7.79 9.57 -0.83
N ILE A 346 -8.87 9.78 -0.08
CA ILE A 346 -10.06 8.95 -0.09
C ILE A 346 -11.10 9.69 -0.94
N LEU A 347 -11.16 9.34 -2.23
CA LEU A 347 -11.91 10.08 -3.24
C LEU A 347 -13.28 9.47 -3.55
N GLY A 348 -13.39 8.14 -3.42
CA GLY A 348 -14.59 7.38 -3.74
C GLY A 348 -15.74 7.56 -2.74
N ASN A 349 -16.79 6.76 -2.87
CA ASN A 349 -18.01 6.87 -2.06
C ASN A 349 -18.19 5.67 -1.11
N ASN A 350 -18.54 5.90 0.16
CA ASN A 350 -18.64 4.83 1.17
C ASN A 350 -17.33 4.03 1.30
N ILE A 351 -16.19 4.73 1.35
CA ILE A 351 -14.89 4.12 1.63
C ILE A 351 -14.55 4.32 3.12
N ASN A 352 -14.18 3.25 3.80
CA ASN A 352 -13.66 3.33 5.16
C ASN A 352 -12.16 3.04 5.15
N VAL A 353 -11.37 3.97 5.66
CA VAL A 353 -9.96 3.73 5.97
C VAL A 353 -9.79 3.77 7.48
N THR A 354 -9.26 2.69 8.04
CA THR A 354 -8.99 2.58 9.47
C THR A 354 -7.50 2.40 9.71
N SER A 355 -6.95 3.08 10.71
CA SER A 355 -5.58 2.92 11.16
C SER A 355 -5.56 2.58 12.65
N TYR A 356 -4.72 1.63 13.06
CA TYR A 356 -4.48 1.27 14.45
C TYR A 356 -3.00 1.39 14.79
N ARG A 357 -2.68 2.21 15.81
CA ARG A 357 -1.31 2.37 16.34
C ARG A 357 -0.26 2.73 15.28
N SER A 358 -0.67 3.33 14.16
CA SER A 358 0.25 3.83 13.15
C SER A 358 0.76 5.22 13.51
N LYS A 359 1.95 5.56 13.02
CA LYS A 359 2.45 6.93 13.00
C LYS A 359 1.79 7.70 11.87
N PHE A 360 1.09 8.79 12.19
CA PHE A 360 0.41 9.65 11.24
C PHE A 360 0.94 11.08 11.37
N GLU A 361 1.38 11.67 10.27
CA GLU A 361 2.01 12.99 10.27
C GLU A 361 1.26 13.97 9.38
N TYR A 362 1.11 15.20 9.86
CA TYR A 362 0.62 16.34 9.09
C TYR A 362 1.65 17.47 9.16
N SER A 363 2.50 17.57 8.13
CA SER A 363 3.41 18.71 7.96
C SER A 363 3.96 18.80 6.55
N LYS A 364 4.39 20.01 6.17
CA LYS A 364 5.13 20.24 4.93
C LYS A 364 6.51 19.56 4.94
N ASP A 365 7.15 19.46 6.10
CA ASP A 365 8.49 18.86 6.28
C ASP A 365 8.52 17.41 5.79
N VAL A 366 7.46 16.66 6.10
CA VAL A 366 7.29 15.25 5.69
C VAL A 366 6.34 15.11 4.49
N ARG A 367 5.97 16.23 3.85
CA ARG A 367 5.12 16.31 2.65
C ARG A 367 3.77 15.62 2.82
N ALA A 368 3.17 15.79 4.00
CA ALA A 368 1.96 15.12 4.45
C ALA A 368 0.80 16.09 4.75
N GLU A 369 0.82 17.28 4.16
CA GLU A 369 -0.10 18.38 4.49
C GLU A 369 -1.46 18.36 3.74
N LYS A 370 -1.80 17.28 3.02
CA LYS A 370 -3.00 17.22 2.16
C LYS A 370 -3.75 15.89 2.21
N THR A 371 -4.12 15.42 3.41
CA THR A 371 -5.08 14.32 3.47
C THR A 371 -6.47 14.82 3.05
N VAL A 372 -7.12 14.10 2.14
CA VAL A 372 -8.44 14.42 1.60
C VAL A 372 -9.36 13.24 1.81
N VAL A 373 -10.56 13.51 2.32
CA VAL A 373 -11.62 12.52 2.49
C VAL A 373 -12.91 13.07 1.88
N SER A 374 -13.55 12.30 1.01
CA SER A 374 -14.83 12.66 0.40
C SER A 374 -15.98 12.63 1.40
N ASP A 375 -17.09 13.29 1.05
CA ASP A 375 -18.21 13.55 1.97
C ASP A 375 -18.86 12.31 2.59
N ASN A 376 -18.87 11.19 1.86
CA ASN A 376 -19.50 9.93 2.26
C ASN A 376 -18.49 8.84 2.63
N SER A 377 -17.22 9.20 2.77
CA SER A 377 -16.15 8.29 3.18
C SER A 377 -15.56 8.76 4.49
N GLN A 378 -14.77 7.92 5.15
CA GLN A 378 -14.18 8.26 6.45
C GLN A 378 -12.77 7.70 6.62
N LEU A 379 -11.96 8.45 7.39
CA LEU A 379 -10.67 8.05 7.91
C LEU A 379 -10.77 8.01 9.44
N THR A 380 -10.57 6.84 10.05
CA THR A 380 -10.53 6.69 11.51
C THR A 380 -9.15 6.26 11.97
N LEU A 381 -8.54 7.05 12.86
CA LEU A 381 -7.22 6.82 13.45
C LEU A 381 -7.38 6.40 14.91
N PHE A 382 -7.11 5.14 15.22
CA PHE A 382 -7.14 4.59 16.57
C PHE A 382 -5.74 4.60 17.19
N PHE A 383 -5.57 5.30 18.30
CA PHE A 383 -4.31 5.44 19.05
C PHE A 383 -3.13 5.81 18.14
N PRO A 384 -3.24 6.85 17.28
CA PRO A 384 -2.15 7.21 16.38
C PRO A 384 -0.95 7.72 17.17
N SER A 385 0.24 7.66 16.58
CA SER A 385 1.38 8.47 17.06
C SER A 385 1.70 9.57 16.08
N THR A 386 2.25 10.68 16.55
CA THR A 386 2.61 11.81 15.70
C THR A 386 3.68 12.67 16.35
N ASP A 387 4.56 13.26 15.54
CA ASP A 387 5.56 14.23 15.98
C ASP A 387 5.16 15.66 15.55
N LYS A 388 4.51 15.82 14.40
CA LYS A 388 4.22 17.12 13.77
C LYS A 388 2.75 17.52 13.81
N GLY A 389 1.83 16.60 14.16
CA GLY A 389 0.40 16.88 14.20
C GLY A 389 -0.42 15.91 13.36
N ILE A 390 -1.72 15.95 13.58
CA ILE A 390 -2.73 15.24 12.78
C ILE A 390 -3.65 16.30 12.18
N GLN A 391 -4.00 16.14 10.90
CA GLN A 391 -4.91 17.06 10.22
C GLN A 391 -6.30 17.02 10.85
N SER A 392 -6.84 18.20 11.16
CA SER A 392 -8.26 18.36 11.50
C SER A 392 -9.03 18.73 10.23
N ALA A 393 -9.80 17.80 9.69
CA ALA A 393 -10.59 18.00 8.48
C ALA A 393 -11.80 17.05 8.42
N LYS A 394 -12.65 17.27 7.42
CA LYS A 394 -13.92 16.55 7.25
C LYS A 394 -13.68 15.05 7.15
N ASN A 395 -14.48 14.31 7.92
CA ASN A 395 -14.49 12.86 7.98
C ASN A 395 -13.14 12.23 8.40
N ILE A 396 -12.29 12.97 9.09
CA ILE A 396 -11.10 12.45 9.77
C ILE A 396 -11.37 12.40 11.27
N TYR A 397 -11.33 11.20 11.84
CA TYR A 397 -11.65 10.96 13.25
C TYR A 397 -10.45 10.38 13.99
N VAL A 398 -10.08 11.01 15.10
CA VAL A 398 -9.03 10.50 16.00
C VAL A 398 -9.69 9.90 17.23
N LYS A 399 -9.49 8.60 17.46
CA LYS A 399 -10.06 7.84 18.57
C LYS A 399 -8.97 7.30 19.48
N GLY A 400 -9.15 7.50 20.79
CA GLY A 400 -8.13 7.19 21.80
C GLY A 400 -7.04 8.25 21.88
N ILE A 401 -6.16 8.11 22.87
CA ILE A 401 -5.10 9.07 23.16
C ILE A 401 -3.93 8.85 22.20
N PRO A 402 -3.56 9.86 21.40
CA PRO A 402 -2.37 9.75 20.55
C PRO A 402 -1.09 9.58 21.38
N PHE A 403 -0.16 8.75 20.93
CA PHE A 403 1.17 8.68 21.53
C PHE A 403 2.09 9.75 20.95
N LEU A 404 2.72 10.55 21.80
CA LEU A 404 3.54 11.68 21.36
C LEU A 404 5.00 11.46 21.73
N ASN A 405 5.84 11.22 20.71
CA ASN A 405 7.28 11.12 20.91
C ASN A 405 7.86 12.50 21.25
N SER A 406 7.41 13.55 20.56
CA SER A 406 8.05 14.88 20.57
C SER A 406 7.25 15.98 21.27
N LEU A 407 6.39 15.64 22.26
CA LEU A 407 5.89 16.66 23.22
C LEU A 407 7.03 17.31 24.02
N GLU A 408 8.25 16.79 23.90
CA GLU A 408 9.45 17.42 24.43
C GLU A 408 9.68 18.75 23.73
N VAL A 409 9.38 19.81 24.48
CA VAL A 409 9.91 21.14 24.28
C VAL A 409 11.40 21.07 24.56
N GLY A 410 12.18 20.50 23.63
CA GLY A 410 13.59 20.84 23.55
C GLY A 410 13.68 22.36 23.49
N ALA A 411 14.70 22.97 24.12
CA ALA A 411 14.88 24.42 24.24
C ALA A 411 14.82 25.22 22.92
N ASN A 412 14.70 24.53 21.77
CA ASN A 412 14.62 25.06 20.42
C ASN A 412 13.21 25.02 19.78
N ASN A 413 12.17 24.46 20.43
CA ASN A 413 10.79 24.47 19.90
C ASN A 413 10.06 25.74 20.39
N SER A 414 9.90 26.74 19.51
CA SER A 414 9.34 28.06 19.86
C SER A 414 7.82 28.19 19.69
N GLU A 415 7.12 27.11 19.33
CA GLU A 415 5.70 27.13 18.96
C GLU A 415 4.85 26.29 19.93
N SER A 416 3.70 26.84 20.33
CA SER A 416 2.67 26.08 21.06
C SER A 416 2.05 25.03 20.15
N LYS A 417 1.75 23.84 20.68
CA LYS A 417 1.27 22.68 19.89
C LYS A 417 0.15 21.96 20.60
N PHE A 418 -0.93 21.64 19.88
CA PHE A 418 -2.08 20.88 20.37
C PHE A 418 -2.48 19.76 19.42
N PHE A 419 -3.05 18.70 19.98
CA PHE A 419 -3.46 17.50 19.23
C PHE A 419 -4.93 17.17 19.49
N PRO A 420 -5.77 17.06 18.46
CA PRO A 420 -7.20 16.81 18.62
C PRO A 420 -7.53 15.33 18.88
N ILE A 421 -8.60 15.10 19.63
CA ILE A 421 -9.26 13.83 19.92
C ILE A 421 -10.75 14.01 19.65
N SER A 422 -11.32 13.20 18.77
CA SER A 422 -12.68 13.39 18.24
C SER A 422 -13.78 12.76 19.10
N SER A 423 -13.44 11.94 20.10
CA SER A 423 -14.40 11.36 21.03
C SER A 423 -13.70 10.99 22.34
N VAL A 424 -14.06 11.68 23.41
CA VAL A 424 -13.47 11.59 24.74
C VAL A 424 -14.57 11.28 25.75
N GLY A 425 -14.38 10.24 26.57
CA GLY A 425 -15.21 9.94 27.74
C GLY A 425 -14.40 10.09 29.01
N PHE A 426 -14.99 10.62 30.08
CA PHE A 426 -14.31 10.74 31.37
C PHE A 426 -14.76 9.62 32.32
N LYS A 427 -13.80 8.96 32.97
CA LYS A 427 -14.08 7.97 34.03
C LYS A 427 -14.44 8.59 35.38
N SER A 428 -14.02 9.84 35.63
CA SER A 428 -14.23 10.54 36.91
C SER A 428 -14.12 12.06 36.75
N ASN A 429 -14.59 12.79 37.77
CA ASN A 429 -14.48 14.26 37.83
C ASN A 429 -13.13 14.68 38.40
N PHE A 430 -12.48 15.65 37.76
CA PHE A 430 -11.17 16.18 38.14
C PHE A 430 -11.21 17.67 38.42
N PRO A 431 -10.26 18.21 39.21
CA PRO A 431 -10.14 19.65 39.40
C PRO A 431 -9.88 20.34 38.06
N GLU A 432 -10.82 21.18 37.65
CA GLU A 432 -10.74 21.97 36.43
C GLU A 432 -9.92 23.23 36.71
N PHE A 433 -8.97 23.55 35.84
CA PHE A 433 -8.30 24.85 35.84
C PHE A 433 -9.30 25.96 35.49
N TYR A 434 -10.22 25.65 34.58
CA TYR A 434 -11.31 26.53 34.18
C TYR A 434 -12.46 25.70 33.62
N SER A 435 -13.70 26.13 33.85
CA SER A 435 -14.86 25.51 33.21
C SER A 435 -16.02 26.46 33.00
N VAL A 436 -16.79 26.16 31.95
CA VAL A 436 -18.03 26.82 31.59
C VAL A 436 -19.10 25.74 31.48
N ASN A 437 -20.18 25.93 32.23
CA ASN A 437 -21.41 25.17 32.06
C ASN A 437 -22.37 25.96 31.18
N PHE A 438 -22.79 25.39 30.06
CA PHE A 438 -23.66 26.06 29.10
C PHE A 438 -25.15 26.02 29.48
N GLY A 439 -25.47 25.77 30.75
CA GLY A 439 -26.79 25.98 31.33
C GLY A 439 -27.08 27.43 31.75
N ASN A 440 -26.10 28.34 31.61
CA ASN A 440 -26.22 29.76 31.98
C ASN A 440 -26.17 30.66 30.73
N PRO A 441 -26.71 31.90 30.81
CA PRO A 441 -26.57 32.92 29.77
C PRO A 441 -25.11 33.08 29.28
N ILE A 442 -24.93 33.04 27.95
CA ILE A 442 -23.65 33.30 27.30
C ILE A 442 -23.75 34.46 26.32
N THR A 443 -22.62 35.09 26.05
CA THR A 443 -22.47 36.24 25.19
C THR A 443 -21.71 35.82 23.95
N LEU A 444 -22.36 35.99 22.80
CA LEU A 444 -21.75 35.73 21.51
C LEU A 444 -21.18 37.03 20.93
N SER A 445 -20.01 36.94 20.28
CA SER A 445 -19.44 38.01 19.47
C SER A 445 -18.83 37.41 18.21
N GLY A 446 -18.56 38.18 17.15
CA GLY A 446 -17.90 37.61 15.97
C GLY A 446 -18.25 38.33 14.68
N SER A 447 -18.18 37.59 13.56
CA SER A 447 -18.31 38.14 12.21
C SER A 447 -19.74 38.58 11.85
N PHE A 448 -20.74 38.24 12.67
CA PHE A 448 -22.13 38.62 12.49
C PHE A 448 -22.88 38.58 13.83
N ASN A 449 -24.07 39.18 13.88
CA ASN A 449 -24.96 39.09 15.04
C ASN A 449 -25.67 37.74 15.01
N ALA A 450 -25.27 36.83 15.87
CA ALA A 450 -25.95 35.55 16.05
C ALA A 450 -27.31 35.73 16.74
N VAL A 451 -28.23 34.81 16.47
CA VAL A 451 -29.50 34.72 17.21
C VAL A 451 -29.21 34.46 18.68
N ALA A 452 -30.04 35.00 19.57
CA ALA A 452 -29.92 34.78 21.01
C ALA A 452 -29.90 33.27 21.31
N PRO A 453 -28.92 32.79 22.10
CA PRO A 453 -28.84 31.37 22.44
C PRO A 453 -30.09 30.90 23.19
N THR A 454 -30.49 29.64 22.95
CA THR A 454 -31.66 29.05 23.63
C THR A 454 -31.23 27.94 24.59
N PHE A 455 -31.87 27.87 25.77
CA PHE A 455 -31.52 26.90 26.81
C PHE A 455 -32.42 25.69 26.76
N GLN A 456 -31.84 24.51 26.93
CA GLN A 456 -32.58 23.26 26.97
C GLN A 456 -31.85 22.20 27.81
N ARG A 457 -32.46 21.01 27.92
CA ARG A 457 -31.84 19.83 28.53
C ARG A 457 -31.69 18.71 27.51
N ILE A 458 -30.53 18.06 27.51
CA ILE A 458 -30.25 16.86 26.72
C ILE A 458 -29.74 15.80 27.69
N ASN A 459 -30.39 14.64 27.77
CA ASN A 459 -30.03 13.56 28.70
C ASN A 459 -29.81 14.04 30.15
N ASN A 460 -30.68 14.94 30.63
CA ASN A 460 -30.62 15.61 31.94
C ASN A 460 -29.47 16.61 32.15
N GLN A 461 -28.57 16.80 31.18
CA GLN A 461 -27.53 17.81 31.20
C GLN A 461 -28.06 19.13 30.62
N ALA A 462 -27.65 20.26 31.20
CA ALA A 462 -27.99 21.58 30.68
C ALA A 462 -27.18 21.85 29.41
N ALA A 463 -27.82 22.43 28.40
CA ALA A 463 -27.20 22.74 27.13
C ALA A 463 -27.68 24.09 26.58
N CYS A 464 -26.79 24.74 25.84
CA CYS A 464 -27.07 25.96 25.09
C CYS A 464 -27.13 25.62 23.60
N ARG A 465 -28.30 25.78 22.99
CA ARG A 465 -28.49 25.66 21.54
C ARG A 465 -28.06 26.94 20.84
N LEU A 466 -27.20 26.77 19.85
CA LEU A 466 -26.70 27.80 18.95
C LEU A 466 -27.21 27.54 17.53
N ALA A 467 -28.04 28.45 17.03
CA ALA A 467 -28.43 28.52 15.62
C ALA A 467 -27.60 29.63 14.95
N LEU A 468 -26.60 29.23 14.18
CA LEU A 468 -25.59 30.11 13.60
C LEU A 468 -25.76 30.17 12.08
N ASP A 469 -26.26 31.30 11.59
CA ASP A 469 -26.55 31.54 10.16
C ASP A 469 -25.30 31.95 9.37
N PHE A 470 -24.31 31.06 9.31
CA PHE A 470 -23.16 31.26 8.44
C PHE A 470 -23.59 31.37 6.97
N SER A 471 -22.94 32.29 6.26
CA SER A 471 -23.11 32.54 4.81
C SER A 471 -21.78 32.52 4.05
N ASN A 472 -20.65 32.40 4.78
CA ASN A 472 -19.30 32.37 4.22
C ASN A 472 -18.37 31.59 5.17
N LYS A 473 -17.49 30.75 4.59
CA LYS A 473 -16.48 29.96 5.32
C LYS A 473 -15.46 30.76 6.15
N ASN A 474 -15.37 32.08 5.95
CA ASN A 474 -14.49 32.96 6.72
C ASN A 474 -15.17 33.58 7.94
N GLN A 475 -16.47 33.33 8.15
CA GLN A 475 -17.20 33.85 9.31
C GLN A 475 -16.99 32.95 10.53
N TYR A 476 -16.95 33.56 11.70
CA TYR A 476 -16.83 32.84 12.98
C TYR A 476 -17.65 33.54 14.07
N ILE A 477 -17.99 32.78 15.11
CA ILE A 477 -18.67 33.25 16.33
C ILE A 477 -17.88 32.79 17.55
N ALA A 478 -17.62 33.73 18.43
CA ALA A 478 -17.00 33.58 19.74
C ALA A 478 -18.00 33.21 20.80
N ILE A 479 -17.55 32.42 21.76
CA ILE A 479 -18.23 32.25 23.03
C ILE A 479 -17.40 32.97 24.09
N ASN A 480 -17.81 34.18 24.46
CA ASN A 480 -16.96 35.08 25.25
C ASN A 480 -16.66 34.52 26.65
N GLU A 481 -17.56 33.71 27.21
CA GLU A 481 -17.40 33.06 28.51
C GLU A 481 -16.34 31.97 28.50
N THR A 482 -15.82 31.56 27.35
CA THR A 482 -14.70 30.60 27.28
C THR A 482 -13.33 31.27 27.39
N LYS A 483 -13.30 32.61 27.44
CA LYS A 483 -12.09 33.43 27.54
C LYS A 483 -11.25 33.03 28.75
N THR A 484 -10.03 32.56 28.50
CA THR A 484 -9.10 32.15 29.57
C THR A 484 -7.66 32.55 29.24
N ASP A 485 -6.93 33.08 30.21
CA ASP A 485 -5.49 33.39 30.09
C ASP A 485 -4.64 32.15 30.40
N PHE A 486 -3.82 31.72 29.44
CA PHE A 486 -2.87 30.62 29.63
C PHE A 486 -1.47 31.19 29.90
N VAL A 487 -0.70 30.47 30.71
CA VAL A 487 0.73 30.72 30.95
C VAL A 487 1.52 29.51 30.44
N PRO A 488 2.84 29.58 30.29
CA PRO A 488 3.61 28.43 29.85
C PRO A 488 3.32 27.18 30.69
N GLY A 489 3.04 26.05 30.04
CA GLY A 489 2.59 24.83 30.71
C GLY A 489 1.84 23.87 29.81
N TYR A 490 1.45 22.72 30.40
CA TYR A 490 0.72 21.65 29.71
C TYR A 490 -0.77 21.77 29.98
N TYR A 491 -1.58 21.55 28.94
CA TYR A 491 -3.03 21.75 29.02
C TYR A 491 -3.78 20.61 28.34
N PHE A 492 -4.98 20.34 28.85
CA PHE A 492 -6.01 19.55 28.17
C PHE A 492 -7.31 20.33 28.17
N ILE A 493 -7.92 20.50 27.01
CA ILE A 493 -9.12 21.28 26.76
C ILE A 493 -10.16 20.33 26.23
N VAL A 494 -11.36 20.35 26.80
CA VAL A 494 -12.49 19.53 26.35
C VAL A 494 -13.72 20.38 26.14
N THR A 495 -14.42 20.14 25.04
CA THR A 495 -15.75 20.68 24.79
C THR A 495 -16.71 19.56 24.45
N THR A 496 -17.87 19.55 25.10
CA THR A 496 -18.94 18.59 24.81
C THR A 496 -20.04 19.26 24.00
N ALA A 497 -20.37 18.68 22.85
CA ALA A 497 -21.37 19.21 21.95
C ALA A 497 -22.13 18.12 21.18
N LYS A 498 -23.33 18.48 20.74
CA LYS A 498 -24.15 17.70 19.80
C LYS A 498 -24.41 18.54 18.56
N VAL A 499 -24.00 18.04 17.39
CA VAL A 499 -24.30 18.71 16.11
C VAL A 499 -25.66 18.27 15.62
N ASN A 500 -26.58 19.21 15.40
CA ASN A 500 -27.90 18.89 14.87
C ASN A 500 -27.95 19.10 13.34
N ILE A 501 -27.32 20.17 12.85
CA ILE A 501 -27.29 20.57 11.43
C ILE A 501 -25.94 21.22 11.10
N GLY A 502 -25.47 21.01 9.87
CA GLY A 502 -24.32 21.71 9.30
C GLY A 502 -22.98 21.05 9.63
N ASN A 503 -21.90 21.73 9.27
CA ASN A 503 -20.53 21.22 9.40
C ASN A 503 -19.67 22.21 10.20
N PRO A 504 -19.87 22.29 11.53
CA PRO A 504 -19.12 23.21 12.36
C PRO A 504 -17.63 22.89 12.37
N ILE A 505 -16.83 23.91 12.67
CA ILE A 505 -15.45 23.74 13.14
C ILE A 505 -15.32 24.48 14.46
N PHE A 506 -14.77 23.81 15.46
CA PHE A 506 -14.38 24.43 16.72
C PHE A 506 -12.91 24.82 16.64
N PHE A 507 -12.59 26.07 16.97
CA PHE A 507 -11.22 26.59 17.01
C PHE A 507 -10.87 26.99 18.42
N VAL A 508 -9.64 26.63 18.78
CA VAL A 508 -8.99 27.08 19.99
C VAL A 508 -7.73 27.80 19.54
N TRP A 509 -7.70 29.12 19.74
CA TRP A 509 -6.66 29.99 19.20
C TRP A 509 -6.47 31.27 20.00
N ASP A 510 -5.30 31.88 19.83
CA ASP A 510 -5.04 33.27 20.19
C ASP A 510 -5.34 34.13 18.97
N ARG A 511 -6.29 35.06 19.10
CA ARG A 511 -6.70 35.97 18.02
C ARG A 511 -5.59 36.92 17.58
N ASN A 512 -4.56 37.11 18.38
CA ASN A 512 -3.42 37.99 18.07
C ASN A 512 -2.23 37.23 17.46
N GLU A 513 -2.21 35.90 17.56
CA GLU A 513 -1.13 35.07 17.01
C GLU A 513 -1.67 34.07 15.99
N ASN A 514 -1.86 32.81 16.39
CA ASN A 514 -2.15 31.69 15.49
C ASN A 514 -3.17 30.72 16.09
N GLN A 515 -3.80 29.97 15.20
CA GLN A 515 -4.63 28.82 15.55
C GLN A 515 -3.80 27.71 16.20
N PHE A 516 -4.17 27.32 17.42
CA PHE A 516 -3.47 26.24 18.13
C PHE A 516 -4.02 24.87 17.74
N VAL A 517 -5.35 24.74 17.67
CA VAL A 517 -6.02 23.52 17.22
C VAL A 517 -7.41 23.85 16.71
N SER A 518 -7.88 23.04 15.77
CA SER A 518 -9.29 22.96 15.44
C SER A 518 -9.80 21.53 15.56
N PHE A 519 -11.09 21.40 15.76
CA PHE A 519 -11.81 20.14 15.74
C PHE A 519 -12.94 20.26 14.74
N GLN A 520 -13.13 19.21 13.96
CA GLN A 520 -14.38 19.03 13.25
C GLN A 520 -15.28 18.10 14.07
N PRO A 521 -16.40 18.62 14.62
CA PRO A 521 -17.35 17.80 15.35
C PRO A 521 -17.95 16.69 14.48
N ILE A 522 -18.27 15.56 15.10
CA ILE A 522 -18.96 14.45 14.47
C ILE A 522 -20.41 14.87 14.23
N ASN A 523 -20.89 14.71 13.00
CA ASN A 523 -22.24 15.09 12.57
C ASN A 523 -23.14 13.85 12.44
N ASP A 524 -23.41 13.19 13.56
CA ASP A 524 -24.29 12.02 13.67
C ASP A 524 -25.54 12.27 14.55
N LYS A 525 -25.72 13.51 15.01
CA LYS A 525 -26.79 13.93 15.92
C LYS A 525 -26.72 13.29 17.30
N ASP A 526 -25.56 12.78 17.71
CA ASP A 526 -25.27 12.33 19.06
C ASP A 526 -24.36 13.30 19.82
N ILE A 527 -24.27 13.11 21.14
CA ILE A 527 -23.39 13.91 22.00
C ILE A 527 -21.99 13.32 21.92
N HIS A 528 -21.01 14.18 21.65
CA HIS A 528 -19.60 13.81 21.68
C HIS A 528 -18.80 14.86 22.46
N SER A 529 -17.76 14.40 23.15
CA SER A 529 -16.76 15.28 23.74
C SER A 529 -15.51 15.30 22.87
N TYR A 530 -15.05 16.50 22.55
CA TYR A 530 -13.88 16.77 21.73
C TYR A 530 -12.78 17.31 22.63
N GLY A 531 -11.61 16.70 22.58
CA GLY A 531 -10.49 17.09 23.44
C GLY A 531 -9.27 17.51 22.63
N ALA A 532 -8.54 18.54 23.04
CA ALA A 532 -7.14 18.69 22.64
C ALA A 532 -6.24 18.89 23.83
N TYR A 533 -5.04 18.35 23.73
CA TYR A 533 -4.00 18.54 24.72
C TYR A 533 -2.73 19.03 24.04
N GLY A 534 -1.91 19.74 24.79
CA GLY A 534 -0.79 20.47 24.22
C GLY A 534 0.09 21.18 25.23
N TYR A 535 1.11 21.86 24.70
CA TYR A 535 1.98 22.74 25.48
C TYR A 535 1.89 24.17 24.97
N ILE A 536 1.82 25.11 25.91
CA ILE A 536 1.88 26.54 25.67
C ILE A 536 3.29 27.04 25.99
N THR A 537 3.90 27.74 25.03
CA THR A 537 5.26 28.28 25.17
C THR A 537 5.32 29.69 25.74
N LYS A 538 4.24 30.48 25.57
CA LYS A 538 4.16 31.89 25.97
C LYS A 538 2.77 32.21 26.50
N LYS A 539 2.62 33.30 27.26
CA LYS A 539 1.30 33.76 27.69
C LYS A 539 0.43 34.01 26.46
N ALA A 540 -0.78 33.44 26.44
CA ALA A 540 -1.72 33.56 25.33
C ALA A 540 -3.16 33.57 25.85
N GLU A 541 -4.04 34.27 25.14
CA GLU A 541 -5.46 34.37 25.47
C GLU A 541 -6.25 33.40 24.59
N PHE A 542 -7.11 32.59 25.22
CA PHE A 542 -7.81 31.49 24.53
C PHE A 542 -9.31 31.68 24.54
N TYR A 543 -9.95 31.33 23.42
CA TYR A 543 -11.40 31.24 23.26
C TYR A 543 -11.77 29.97 22.48
N LEU A 544 -12.97 29.46 22.75
CA LEU A 544 -13.66 28.54 21.85
C LEU A 544 -14.47 29.37 20.84
N ASP A 545 -13.99 29.37 19.60
CA ASP A 545 -14.70 29.97 18.46
C ASP A 545 -15.32 28.86 17.60
N ILE A 546 -16.45 29.17 16.96
CA ILE A 546 -17.17 28.26 16.05
C ILE A 546 -17.20 28.90 14.66
N SER A 547 -16.87 28.11 13.64
CA SER A 547 -17.10 28.46 12.22
C SER A 547 -17.86 27.32 11.53
N SER A 548 -18.04 27.45 10.21
CA SER A 548 -18.58 26.44 9.32
C SER A 548 -17.60 26.15 8.18
N ILE A 549 -17.23 24.88 8.00
CA ILE A 549 -16.21 24.47 7.02
C ILE A 549 -16.59 24.83 5.58
N ASP A 550 -17.89 24.78 5.28
CA ASP A 550 -18.46 25.04 3.96
C ASP A 550 -19.22 26.37 3.90
N GLY A 551 -19.25 27.13 5.00
CA GLY A 551 -19.95 28.39 5.11
C GLY A 551 -21.48 28.26 5.14
N THR A 552 -22.01 27.05 5.41
CA THR A 552 -23.45 26.80 5.56
C THR A 552 -23.91 26.97 7.01
N PRO A 553 -25.21 27.25 7.26
CA PRO A 553 -25.76 27.36 8.60
C PRO A 553 -25.49 26.13 9.48
N VAL A 554 -25.28 26.38 10.76
CA VAL A 554 -24.95 25.39 11.76
C VAL A 554 -25.97 25.47 12.90
N ASP A 555 -26.50 24.32 13.31
CA ASP A 555 -27.28 24.18 14.54
C ASP A 555 -26.60 23.14 15.43
N LEU A 556 -26.24 23.54 16.65
CA LEU A 556 -25.59 22.64 17.60
C LEU A 556 -25.95 23.00 19.04
N ASP A 557 -25.81 22.01 19.91
CA ASP A 557 -26.00 22.16 21.34
C ASP A 557 -24.65 22.03 22.05
N LEU A 558 -24.25 23.05 22.80
CA LEU A 558 -23.07 23.02 23.65
C LEU A 558 -23.46 22.64 25.08
N LEU A 559 -22.72 21.74 25.70
CA LEU A 559 -23.02 21.23 27.04
C LEU A 559 -22.00 21.74 28.07
N ASP A 560 -20.71 21.53 27.81
CA ASP A 560 -19.64 22.05 28.65
C ASP A 560 -18.36 22.42 27.87
N TYR A 561 -17.53 23.24 28.51
CA TYR A 561 -16.16 23.55 28.12
C TYR A 561 -15.29 23.50 29.37
N LYS A 562 -14.23 22.70 29.36
CA LYS A 562 -13.35 22.42 30.51
C LYS A 562 -11.90 22.53 30.09
N ILE A 563 -11.07 23.10 30.96
CA ILE A 563 -9.63 23.18 30.81
C ILE A 563 -8.98 22.57 32.04
N PHE A 564 -7.98 21.72 31.82
CA PHE A 564 -7.11 21.15 32.83
C PHE A 564 -5.68 21.62 32.56
N LYS A 565 -4.93 21.89 33.62
CA LYS A 565 -3.54 22.36 33.56
C LYS A 565 -2.63 21.40 34.31
N PHE A 566 -1.46 21.13 33.76
CA PHE A 566 -0.46 20.23 34.31
C PHE A 566 0.92 20.89 34.34
N SER A 567 1.75 20.49 35.30
CA SER A 567 3.09 21.05 35.48
C SER A 567 4.10 20.36 34.57
N THR A 568 3.89 19.08 34.27
CA THR A 568 4.79 18.25 33.47
C THR A 568 4.05 17.52 32.34
N LYS A 569 4.83 17.06 31.35
CA LYS A 569 4.32 16.22 30.26
C LYS A 569 3.79 14.89 30.81
N GLU A 570 4.51 14.33 31.78
CA GLU A 570 4.23 13.04 32.40
C GLU A 570 2.89 13.09 33.14
N GLU A 571 2.62 14.17 33.89
CA GLU A 571 1.32 14.38 34.56
C GLU A 571 0.16 14.42 33.57
N LEU A 572 0.30 15.17 32.47
CA LEU A 572 -0.71 15.22 31.41
C LEU A 572 -0.91 13.84 30.77
N GLN A 573 0.16 13.13 30.45
CA GLN A 573 0.08 11.80 29.83
C GLN A 573 -0.59 10.78 30.76
N SER A 574 -0.21 10.74 32.04
CA SER A 574 -0.86 9.91 33.05
C SER A 574 -2.34 10.25 33.19
N PHE A 575 -2.67 11.54 33.26
CA PHE A 575 -4.05 11.99 33.32
C PHE A 575 -4.87 11.48 32.13
N LEU A 576 -4.35 11.61 30.91
CA LEU A 576 -5.06 11.13 29.72
C LEU A 576 -5.25 9.61 29.77
N LEU A 577 -4.18 8.85 30.05
CA LEU A 577 -4.19 7.39 30.06
C LEU A 577 -5.13 6.78 31.11
N ASP A 578 -5.17 7.40 32.29
CA ASP A 578 -6.00 6.89 33.39
C ASP A 578 -7.48 7.20 33.16
N ASN A 579 -7.81 8.31 32.49
CA ASN A 579 -9.15 8.89 32.55
C ASN A 579 -9.93 8.86 31.24
N LEU A 580 -9.26 8.69 30.11
CA LEU A 580 -9.86 8.45 28.79
C LEU A 580 -9.82 6.97 28.43
#